data_AF-A0A2J6HV28-F1
#
_entry.id   AF-A0A2J6HV28-F1
#
_cell.length_a   1.000
_cell.length_b   1.000
_cell.length_c   1.000
_cell.angle_alpha   90.00
_cell.angle_beta   90.00
_cell.angle_gamma   90.00
#
_symmetry.space_group_name_H-M   'P 1'
#
loop_
_entity.id
_entity.type
_entity.pdbx_description
1 polymer ?
#
loop_
_entity_poly.entity_id
_entity_poly.type
_entity_poly.pdbx_seq_one_letter_code
_entity_poly.pdbx_strand_id
1 'polypeptide(L)'
;MKKFFPYLLAATMLIAGFFIGMFTVGQITRNRIERFSSVRTPENFKQHMIQELNLTPEQQKLIDPILEAHGESLRKITTDFRKTFSEEQEKLHSQLDPILTDEQKKIIQKRKQEFERGYKKDSRDGKRRPGSRGEHRKYHDAERGFDGPPPEPCRQD
;
A
#
# COMPACT_ATOMS: atom_id res chain seq x y z
N MET A 1 -37.64 -34.22 16.69
CA MET A 1 -37.10 -32.93 16.20
C MET A 1 -36.53 -31.99 17.28
N LYS A 2 -36.50 -32.33 18.58
CA LYS A 2 -35.93 -31.45 19.63
C LYS A 2 -34.41 -31.61 19.87
N LYS A 3 -33.79 -32.69 19.37
CA LYS A 3 -32.36 -33.00 19.57
C LYS A 3 -31.40 -32.19 18.68
N PHE A 4 -31.88 -31.56 17.61
CA PHE A 4 -31.08 -30.72 16.70
C PHE A 4 -31.07 -29.23 17.07
N PHE A 5 -32.01 -28.80 17.92
CA PHE A 5 -32.13 -27.42 18.40
C PHE A 5 -30.87 -26.90 19.13
N PRO A 6 -30.20 -27.65 20.03
CA PRO A 6 -29.01 -27.13 20.69
C PRO A 6 -27.83 -26.94 19.72
N TYR A 7 -27.69 -27.80 18.71
CA TYR A 7 -26.65 -27.65 17.68
C TYR A 7 -26.90 -26.44 16.79
N LEU A 8 -28.17 -26.18 16.46
CA LEU A 8 -28.56 -25.03 15.64
C LEU A 8 -28.33 -23.71 16.40
N LEU A 9 -28.58 -23.70 17.71
CA LEU A 9 -28.30 -22.56 18.59
C LEU A 9 -26.79 -22.32 18.80
N ALA A 10 -25.99 -23.38 18.90
CA ALA A 10 -24.54 -23.27 18.98
C ALA A 10 -23.94 -22.72 17.67
N ALA A 11 -24.44 -23.19 16.52
CA ALA A 11 -24.00 -22.72 15.21
C ALA A 11 -24.30 -21.23 15.00
N THR A 12 -25.49 -20.75 15.41
CA THR A 12 -25.84 -19.32 15.28
C THR A 12 -25.00 -18.43 16.18
N MET A 13 -24.69 -18.84 17.41
CA MET A 13 -23.78 -18.12 18.31
C MET A 13 -22.36 -18.03 17.74
N LEU A 14 -21.86 -19.12 17.15
CA LEU A 14 -20.53 -19.14 16.54
C LEU A 14 -20.44 -18.22 15.32
N ILE A 15 -21.47 -18.26 14.47
CA ILE A 15 -21.57 -17.39 13.29
C ILE A 15 -21.67 -15.92 13.72
N ALA A 16 -22.51 -15.61 14.72
CA ALA A 16 -22.66 -14.25 15.23
C ALA A 16 -21.35 -13.72 15.84
N GLY A 17 -20.66 -14.53 16.65
CA GLY A 17 -19.35 -14.18 17.22
C GLY A 17 -18.28 -13.97 16.14
N PHE A 18 -18.27 -14.81 15.09
CA PHE A 18 -17.36 -14.65 13.96
C PHE A 18 -17.58 -13.33 13.23
N PHE A 19 -18.83 -12.96 12.94
CA PHE A 19 -19.14 -11.69 12.27
C PHE A 19 -18.77 -10.48 13.14
N ILE A 20 -19.05 -10.52 14.44
CA ILE A 20 -18.69 -9.44 15.38
C ILE A 20 -17.15 -9.29 15.46
N GLY A 21 -16.43 -10.40 15.60
CA GLY A 21 -14.96 -10.39 15.63
C GLY A 21 -14.34 -9.87 14.33
N MET A 22 -14.81 -10.37 13.19
CA MET A 22 -14.35 -9.94 11.87
C MET A 22 -14.65 -8.46 11.62
N PHE A 23 -15.82 -7.96 12.04
CA PHE A 23 -16.18 -6.56 11.87
C PHE A 23 -15.31 -5.62 12.72
N THR A 24 -15.04 -6.01 13.97
CA THR A 24 -14.23 -5.22 14.91
C THR A 24 -12.78 -5.12 14.43
N VAL A 25 -12.17 -6.24 14.01
CA VAL A 25 -10.80 -6.25 13.47
C VAL A 25 -10.72 -5.51 12.13
N GLY A 26 -11.75 -5.65 11.28
CA GLY A 26 -11.84 -4.99 9.99
C GLY A 26 -11.87 -3.46 10.10
N GLN A 27 -12.64 -2.90 11.04
CA GLN A 27 -12.70 -1.45 11.24
C GLN A 27 -11.40 -0.87 11.82
N ILE A 28 -10.78 -1.55 12.80
CA ILE A 28 -9.53 -1.08 13.42
C ILE A 28 -8.37 -1.09 12.41
N THR A 29 -8.29 -2.14 11.60
CA THR A 29 -7.22 -2.28 10.59
C THR A 29 -7.37 -1.26 9.46
N ARG A 30 -8.60 -0.86 9.12
CA ARG A 30 -8.88 0.13 8.06
C ARG A 30 -8.42 1.53 8.44
N ASN A 31 -8.63 1.95 9.69
CA ASN A 31 -8.17 3.26 10.18
C ASN A 31 -6.64 3.35 10.31
N ARG A 32 -5.94 2.24 10.55
CA ARG A 32 -4.46 2.24 10.56
C ARG A 32 -3.86 2.28 9.16
N ILE A 33 -4.46 1.59 8.18
CA ILE A 33 -3.91 1.52 6.81
C ILE A 33 -4.12 2.82 6.02
N GLU A 34 -5.21 3.55 6.25
CA GLU A 34 -5.44 4.85 5.60
C GLU A 34 -4.46 5.95 6.07
N ARG A 35 -3.86 5.83 7.27
CA ARG A 35 -2.83 6.76 7.74
C ARG A 35 -1.47 6.57 7.06
N PHE A 36 -1.14 5.36 6.60
CA PHE A 36 0.17 5.09 5.99
C PHE A 36 0.23 5.33 4.49
N SER A 37 -0.89 5.28 3.76
CA SER A 37 -0.88 5.51 2.30
C SER A 37 -0.88 6.99 1.90
N SER A 38 -1.03 7.92 2.85
CA SER A 38 -1.16 9.35 2.58
C SER A 38 0.17 10.10 2.60
N VAL A 39 1.21 9.64 3.33
CA VAL A 39 2.51 10.34 3.58
C VAL A 39 3.30 10.75 2.32
N ARG A 40 2.83 10.38 1.13
CA ARG A 40 3.51 10.61 -0.15
C ARG A 40 3.43 12.04 -0.67
N THR A 41 2.53 12.88 -0.16
CA THR A 41 2.48 14.31 -0.49
C THR A 41 3.05 15.15 0.65
N PRO A 42 3.69 16.30 0.35
CA PRO A 42 4.22 17.20 1.37
C PRO A 42 3.19 17.56 2.46
N GLU A 43 1.94 17.78 2.05
CA GLU A 43 0.84 18.13 2.96
C GLU A 43 0.46 16.98 3.90
N ASN A 44 0.43 15.75 3.38
CA ASN A 44 0.10 14.58 4.20
C ASN A 44 1.26 14.18 5.09
N PHE A 45 2.52 14.35 4.63
CA PHE A 45 3.70 14.20 5.46
C PHE A 45 3.67 15.18 6.64
N LYS A 46 3.39 16.45 6.35
CA LYS A 46 3.20 17.49 7.38
C LYS A 46 2.09 17.12 8.35
N GLN A 47 0.91 16.74 7.85
CA GLN A 47 -0.24 16.38 8.68
C GLN A 47 0.02 15.15 9.55
N HIS A 48 0.75 14.16 9.03
CA HIS A 48 1.17 12.99 9.78
C HIS A 48 2.11 13.36 10.93
N MET A 49 3.14 14.16 10.65
CA MET A 49 4.11 14.63 11.66
C MET A 49 3.45 15.46 12.77
N ILE A 50 2.52 16.35 12.43
CA ILE A 50 1.77 17.14 13.42
C ILE A 50 0.92 16.24 14.33
N GLN A 51 0.26 15.24 13.75
CA GLN A 51 -0.57 14.30 14.50
C GLN A 51 0.24 13.37 15.40
N GLU A 52 1.41 12.91 14.97
CA GLU A 52 2.25 12.02 15.77
C GLU A 52 2.96 12.75 16.90
N LEU A 53 3.44 13.97 16.64
CA LEU A 53 4.19 14.76 17.61
C LEU A 53 3.31 15.57 18.58
N ASN A 54 1.99 15.61 18.38
CA ASN A 54 1.05 16.41 19.17
C ASN A 54 1.51 17.87 19.36
N LEU A 55 1.97 18.50 18.27
CA LEU A 55 2.56 19.84 18.31
C LEU A 55 1.56 20.91 18.76
N THR A 56 2.01 21.86 19.57
CA THR A 56 1.19 23.03 19.91
C THR A 56 1.11 24.00 18.72
N PRO A 57 0.10 24.89 18.65
CA PRO A 57 -0.03 25.86 17.55
C PRO A 57 1.18 26.78 17.38
N GLU A 58 1.89 27.09 18.46
CA GLU A 58 3.09 27.92 18.44
C GLU A 58 4.29 27.16 17.87
N GLN A 59 4.47 25.89 18.27
CA GLN A 59 5.50 25.01 17.73
C GLN A 59 5.27 24.71 16.25
N GLN A 60 4.01 24.53 15.85
CA GLN A 60 3.63 24.28 14.47
C GLN A 60 4.08 25.43 13.55
N LYS A 61 3.90 26.70 13.96
CA LYS A 61 4.35 27.85 13.16
C LYS A 61 5.87 27.88 12.92
N LEU A 62 6.65 27.32 13.84
CA LEU A 62 8.11 27.25 13.72
C LEU A 62 8.57 26.06 12.86
N ILE A 63 7.85 24.94 12.95
CA ILE A 63 8.22 23.67 12.32
C ILE A 63 7.66 23.55 10.90
N ASP A 64 6.53 24.20 10.61
CA ASP A 64 5.87 24.21 9.30
C ASP A 64 6.82 24.47 8.11
N PRO A 65 7.67 25.52 8.09
CA PRO A 65 8.56 25.76 6.96
C PRO A 65 9.63 24.65 6.81
N ILE A 66 10.02 23.99 7.91
CA ILE A 66 10.98 22.88 7.88
C ILE A 66 10.31 21.65 7.24
N LEU A 67 9.10 21.31 7.67
CA LEU A 67 8.35 20.17 7.13
C LEU A 67 8.01 20.36 5.65
N GLU A 68 7.70 21.59 5.23
CA GLU A 68 7.40 21.92 3.84
C GLU A 68 8.65 21.76 2.94
N ALA A 69 9.79 22.30 3.36
CA ALA A 69 11.04 22.17 2.61
C ALA A 69 11.46 20.70 2.44
N HIS A 70 11.37 19.91 3.52
CA HIS A 70 11.70 18.49 3.46
C HIS A 70 10.65 17.66 2.72
N GLY A 71 9.37 18.01 2.81
CA GLY A 71 8.30 17.37 2.03
C GLY A 71 8.52 17.53 0.52
N GLU A 72 8.89 18.72 0.06
CA GLU A 72 9.24 18.96 -1.34
C GLU A 72 10.52 18.22 -1.77
N SER A 73 11.54 18.16 -0.91
CA SER A 73 12.74 17.36 -1.18
C SER A 73 12.42 15.87 -1.35
N LEU A 74 11.63 15.29 -0.44
CA LEU A 74 11.19 13.90 -0.52
C LEU A 74 10.35 13.62 -1.78
N ARG A 75 9.51 14.58 -2.19
CA ARG A 75 8.74 14.49 -3.43
C ARG A 75 9.67 14.42 -4.65
N LYS A 76 10.72 15.25 -4.71
CA LYS A 76 11.72 15.21 -5.79
C LYS A 76 12.45 13.87 -5.80
N ILE A 77 12.99 13.42 -4.66
CA ILE A 77 13.66 12.11 -4.53
C ILE A 77 12.77 10.98 -5.04
N THR A 78 11.50 10.97 -4.62
CA THR A 78 10.54 9.94 -5.05
C THR A 78 10.28 9.98 -6.56
N THR A 79 10.25 11.18 -7.14
CA THR A 79 10.01 11.38 -8.58
C THR A 79 11.20 10.90 -9.40
N ASP A 80 12.42 11.27 -8.99
CA ASP A 80 13.66 10.90 -9.65
C ASP A 80 13.93 9.40 -9.53
N PHE A 81 13.69 8.82 -8.35
CA PHE A 81 13.76 7.38 -8.14
C PHE A 81 12.80 6.62 -9.07
N ARG A 82 11.55 7.06 -9.19
CA ARG A 82 10.56 6.41 -10.08
C ARG A 82 10.99 6.44 -11.55
N LYS A 83 11.53 7.57 -11.99
CA LYS A 83 12.04 7.72 -13.35
C LYS A 83 13.20 6.76 -13.60
N THR A 84 14.23 6.83 -12.76
CA THR A 84 15.45 6.00 -12.86
C THR A 84 15.11 4.51 -12.79
N PHE A 85 14.22 4.13 -11.88
CA PHE A 85 13.76 2.75 -11.74
C PHE A 85 13.04 2.26 -13.00
N SER A 86 12.19 3.09 -13.61
CA SER A 86 11.45 2.73 -14.82
C SER A 86 12.38 2.57 -16.02
N GLU A 87 13.38 3.44 -16.16
CA GLU A 87 14.42 3.35 -17.19
C GLU A 87 15.24 2.06 -17.04
N GLU A 88 15.65 1.72 -15.82
CA GLU A 88 16.42 0.51 -15.56
C GLU A 88 15.60 -0.76 -15.79
N GLN A 89 14.32 -0.72 -15.43
CA GLN A 89 13.40 -1.82 -15.71
C GLN A 89 13.25 -2.03 -17.23
N GLU A 90 13.14 -0.95 -18.01
CA GLU A 90 13.06 -1.04 -19.48
C GLU A 90 14.33 -1.65 -20.08
N LYS A 91 15.52 -1.24 -19.61
CA LYS A 91 16.78 -1.87 -20.02
C LYS A 91 16.80 -3.36 -19.71
N LEU A 92 16.45 -3.75 -18.49
CA LEU A 92 16.35 -5.15 -18.08
C LEU A 92 15.41 -5.94 -19.02
N HIS A 93 14.23 -5.39 -19.32
CA HIS A 93 13.30 -6.03 -20.25
C HIS A 93 13.90 -6.18 -21.65
N SER A 94 14.57 -5.15 -22.18
CA SER A 94 15.18 -5.20 -23.52
C SER A 94 16.28 -6.25 -23.64
N GLN A 95 17.05 -6.46 -22.56
CA GLN A 95 18.10 -7.47 -22.51
C GLN A 95 17.55 -8.89 -22.36
N LEU A 96 16.45 -9.06 -21.62
CA LEU A 96 15.81 -10.35 -21.44
C LEU A 96 14.93 -10.76 -22.64
N ASP A 97 14.33 -9.80 -23.36
CA ASP A 97 13.40 -10.10 -24.45
C ASP A 97 13.91 -11.08 -25.51
N PRO A 98 15.17 -11.02 -26.01
CA PRO A 98 15.65 -11.99 -26.98
C PRO A 98 15.91 -13.39 -26.38
N ILE A 99 15.99 -13.52 -25.05
CA ILE A 99 16.31 -14.78 -24.35
C ILE A 99 15.04 -15.54 -23.95
N LEU A 100 13.96 -14.80 -23.68
CA LEU A 100 12.74 -15.37 -23.12
C LEU A 100 11.82 -15.99 -24.17
N THR A 101 11.13 -17.05 -23.76
CA THR A 101 10.05 -17.64 -24.55
C THR A 101 8.80 -16.76 -24.53
N ASP A 102 7.91 -16.94 -25.51
CA ASP A 102 6.67 -16.15 -25.60
C ASP A 102 5.77 -16.28 -24.36
N GLU A 103 5.77 -17.44 -23.70
CA GLU A 103 5.02 -17.64 -22.46
C GLU A 103 5.63 -16.84 -21.30
N GLN A 104 6.96 -16.80 -21.18
CA GLN A 104 7.66 -16.04 -20.15
C GLN A 104 7.48 -14.52 -20.37
N LYS A 105 7.50 -14.06 -21.62
CA LYS A 105 7.21 -12.66 -21.98
C LYS A 105 5.82 -12.23 -21.50
N LYS A 106 4.80 -13.08 -21.65
CA LYS A 106 3.43 -12.79 -21.17
C LYS A 106 3.38 -12.62 -19.64
N ILE A 107 4.11 -13.43 -18.88
CA ILE A 107 4.17 -13.33 -17.41
C ILE A 107 4.77 -11.97 -17.01
N ILE A 108 5.88 -11.62 -17.63
CA ILE A 108 6.61 -10.39 -17.37
C ILE A 108 5.78 -9.16 -17.76
N GLN A 109 5.09 -9.21 -18.90
CA GLN A 109 4.19 -8.14 -19.36
C GLN A 109 3.00 -7.96 -18.41
N LYS A 110 2.41 -9.06 -17.91
CA LYS A 110 1.33 -9.00 -16.92
C LYS A 110 1.79 -8.32 -15.62
N ARG A 111 2.96 -8.69 -15.10
CA ARG A 111 3.54 -8.07 -13.91
C ARG A 111 3.80 -6.57 -14.11
N LYS A 112 4.33 -6.18 -15.27
CA LYS A 112 4.53 -4.76 -15.64
C LYS A 112 3.20 -4.00 -15.63
N GLN A 113 2.14 -4.55 -16.24
CA GLN A 113 0.82 -3.91 -16.26
C GLN A 113 0.21 -3.79 -14.86
N GLU A 114 0.34 -4.80 -14.00
CA GLU A 114 -0.14 -4.77 -12.62
C GLU A 114 0.57 -3.69 -11.80
N PHE A 115 1.90 -3.62 -11.93
CA PHE A 115 2.71 -2.57 -11.31
C PHE A 115 2.25 -1.18 -11.78
N GLU A 116 2.19 -0.94 -13.09
CA GLU A 116 1.73 0.35 -13.67
C GLU A 116 0.32 0.74 -13.22
N ARG A 117 -0.60 -0.23 -13.10
CA ARG A 117 -1.97 0.01 -12.59
C ARG A 117 -1.96 0.43 -11.14
N GLY A 118 -1.09 -0.14 -10.31
CA GLY A 118 -0.86 0.31 -8.93
C GLY A 118 -0.47 1.78 -8.87
N TYR A 119 0.54 2.19 -9.65
CA TYR A 119 1.00 3.58 -9.70
C TYR A 119 -0.04 4.58 -10.23
N LYS A 120 -0.81 4.19 -11.25
CA LYS A 120 -1.86 5.06 -11.82
C LYS A 120 -3.06 5.25 -10.88
N LYS A 121 -3.32 4.28 -10.00
CA LYS A 121 -4.41 4.37 -9.02
C LYS A 121 -4.06 5.39 -7.93
N ASP A 122 -2.84 5.35 -7.41
CA ASP A 122 -2.33 6.31 -6.42
C ASP A 122 -2.35 7.76 -6.92
N SER A 123 -2.10 7.98 -8.22
CA SER A 123 -2.06 9.32 -8.81
C SER A 123 -3.45 9.94 -9.06
N ARG A 124 -4.52 9.13 -9.06
CA ARG A 124 -5.91 9.58 -9.27
C ARG A 124 -6.70 9.75 -7.97
N ASP A 125 -6.24 9.16 -6.86
CA ASP A 125 -6.96 9.19 -5.59
C ASP A 125 -6.80 10.51 -4.82
N GLY A 126 -5.99 11.46 -5.31
CA GLY A 126 -6.03 12.86 -4.87
C GLY A 126 -7.31 13.62 -5.24
N LYS A 127 -8.24 13.03 -6.02
CA LYS A 127 -9.52 13.66 -6.43
C LYS A 127 -10.76 12.76 -6.34
N ARG A 128 -10.74 11.60 -5.66
CA ARG A 128 -11.89 10.66 -5.69
C ARG A 128 -12.79 10.75 -4.48
N ARG A 129 -14.02 11.16 -4.80
CA ARG A 129 -15.25 11.29 -4.00
C ARG A 129 -15.47 10.12 -3.02
N PRO A 130 -16.04 10.39 -1.83
CA PRO A 130 -16.43 9.37 -0.87
C PRO A 130 -17.58 8.53 -1.46
N GLY A 131 -17.36 7.25 -1.78
CA GLY A 131 -18.48 6.38 -2.14
C GLY A 131 -18.19 5.09 -2.91
N SER A 132 -17.07 4.92 -3.61
CA SER A 132 -16.88 3.73 -4.47
C SER A 132 -15.74 2.83 -4.00
N ARG A 133 -16.04 1.93 -3.05
CA ARG A 133 -15.07 0.92 -2.58
C ARG A 133 -15.75 -0.42 -2.36
N GLY A 134 -15.67 -1.29 -3.37
CA GLY A 134 -16.00 -2.70 -3.22
C GLY A 134 -15.94 -3.42 -4.54
N GLU A 135 -14.76 -3.90 -4.94
CA GLU A 135 -14.67 -5.13 -5.75
C GLU A 135 -13.25 -5.65 -6.01
N HIS A 136 -12.21 -4.79 -6.01
CA HIS A 136 -10.86 -5.23 -6.40
C HIS A 136 -9.94 -5.63 -5.23
N ARG A 137 -10.32 -6.60 -4.40
CA ARG A 137 -9.39 -7.17 -3.39
C ARG A 137 -9.50 -8.69 -3.27
N LYS A 138 -9.39 -9.41 -4.39
CA LYS A 138 -9.40 -10.88 -4.42
C LYS A 138 -8.10 -11.56 -4.89
N TYR A 139 -6.98 -10.84 -5.07
CA TYR A 139 -5.78 -11.45 -5.69
C TYR A 139 -4.43 -11.31 -4.96
N HIS A 140 -4.34 -10.74 -3.74
CA HIS A 140 -3.02 -10.46 -3.14
C HIS A 140 -2.60 -11.27 -1.91
N ASP A 141 -3.35 -12.29 -1.50
CA ASP A 141 -2.99 -13.10 -0.31
C ASP A 141 -2.46 -14.51 -0.63
N ALA A 142 -2.12 -14.83 -1.89
CA ALA A 142 -1.61 -16.14 -2.28
C ALA A 142 -0.07 -16.26 -2.38
N GLU A 143 0.72 -15.19 -2.25
CA GLU A 143 2.18 -15.23 -2.49
C GLU A 143 3.03 -14.50 -1.42
N ARG A 144 2.63 -14.52 -0.15
CA ARG A 144 3.55 -14.15 0.96
C ARG A 144 4.30 -15.38 1.46
N GLY A 145 5.37 -15.70 0.74
CA GLY A 145 6.41 -16.65 1.12
C GLY A 145 7.78 -16.18 0.60
N PHE A 146 8.13 -14.92 0.85
CA PHE A 146 9.46 -14.39 0.56
C PHE A 146 10.13 -13.98 1.88
N ASP A 147 10.59 -14.98 2.62
CA ASP A 147 11.45 -14.84 3.80
C ASP A 147 12.94 -14.74 3.36
N GLY A 148 13.23 -13.86 2.40
CA GLY A 148 14.61 -13.56 2.01
C GLY A 148 15.24 -12.59 3.01
N PRO A 149 16.52 -12.77 3.40
CA PRO A 149 17.22 -11.78 4.20
C PRO A 149 17.27 -10.43 3.46
N PRO A 150 17.26 -9.30 4.18
CA PRO A 150 17.32 -7.98 3.58
C PRO A 150 18.57 -7.87 2.68
N PRO A 151 18.50 -7.18 1.53
CA PRO A 151 19.64 -7.00 0.66
C PRO A 151 20.78 -6.29 1.41
N GLU A 152 21.99 -6.85 1.32
CA GLU A 152 23.17 -6.26 1.96
C GLU A 152 23.44 -4.85 1.41
N PRO A 153 23.88 -3.90 2.26
CA PRO A 153 24.27 -2.58 1.80
C PRO A 153 25.40 -2.70 0.77
N CYS A 154 25.27 -2.01 -0.36
CA CYS A 154 26.28 -1.98 -1.41
C CYS A 154 27.64 -1.58 -0.81
N ARG A 155 28.61 -2.51 -0.80
CA ARG A 155 30.02 -2.17 -0.58
C ARG A 155 30.46 -1.25 -1.71
N GLN A 156 30.97 -0.08 -1.34
CA GLN A 156 31.74 0.76 -2.25
C GLN A 156 33.19 0.30 -2.10
N ASP A 157 33.71 -0.36 -3.14
CA ASP A 157 35.13 -0.61 -3.31
C ASP A 157 35.71 0.47 -4.25
#